data_AF-A0A418DA67-F1
#
_entry.id   AF-A0A418DA67-F1
#
_cell.length_a   1.000
_cell.length_b   1.000
_cell.length_c   1.000
_cell.angle_alpha   90.00
_cell.angle_beta   90.00
_cell.angle_gamma   90.00
#
_symmetry.space_group_name_H-M   'P 1'
#
loop_
_entity.id
_entity.type
_entity.pdbx_description
1 polymer ?
#
loop_
_entity_poly.entity_id
_entity_poly.type
_entity_poly.pdbx_seq_one_letter_code
_entity_poly.pdbx_strand_id
1 'polypeptide(L)' 'VIKGWDEGMLNMSKGEKARLYIPAAKGYGAHGAPPTIPPNSDLIFEVELIQIKKNR' A
#
# COMPACT_ATOMS: atom_id res chain seq x y z
N VAL A 1 -7.00 1.55 4.97
CA VAL A 1 -5.91 1.18 4.04
C VAL A 1 -4.94 0.25 4.76
N ILE A 2 -4.08 -0.49 4.07
CA ILE A 2 -3.11 -1.38 4.73
C ILE A 2 -1.91 -0.57 5.24
N LYS A 3 -1.31 -1.01 6.35
CA LYS A 3 -0.21 -0.29 7.02
C LYS A 3 0.97 0.00 6.10
N GLY A 4 1.28 -0.91 5.17
CA GLY A 4 2.35 -0.72 4.20
C GLY A 4 2.13 0.45 3.23
N TRP A 5 0.89 0.87 3.00
CA TRP A 5 0.61 2.07 2.20
C TRP A 5 0.91 3.34 3.00
N ASP A 6 0.44 3.40 4.26
CA ASP A 6 0.72 4.55 5.12
C ASP A 6 2.23 4.76 5.27
N GLU A 7 2.99 3.69 5.53
CA GLU A 7 4.45 3.76 5.66
C GLU A 7 5.15 4.07 4.33
N GLY A 8 4.71 3.45 3.23
CA GLY A 8 5.34 3.56 1.92
C GLY A 8 5.13 4.90 1.20
N MET A 9 4.05 5.62 1.54
CA MET A 9 3.67 6.87 0.86
C MET A 9 4.02 8.14 1.64
N LEU A 10 4.47 8.03 2.90
CA LEU A 10 4.74 9.18 3.79
C LEU A 10 5.63 10.27 3.18
N ASN A 11 6.60 9.88 2.36
CA ASN A 11 7.60 10.78 1.78
C ASN A 11 7.41 11.02 0.27
N MET A 12 6.31 10.54 -0.31
CA MET A 12 6.07 10.70 -1.75
C MET A 12 5.66 12.14 -2.08
N SER A 13 6.16 12.61 -3.22
CA SER A 13 5.79 13.91 -3.81
C SER A 13 4.73 13.76 -4.89
N LYS A 14 3.93 14.81 -5.13
CA LYS A 14 2.91 14.80 -6.20
C LYS A 14 3.56 14.49 -7.55
N GLY A 15 3.01 13.52 -8.27
CA GLY A 15 3.49 13.00 -9.55
C GLY A 15 4.56 11.91 -9.44
N GLU A 16 5.03 11.60 -8.23
CA GLU A 16 6.00 10.53 -8.01
C GLU A 16 5.38 9.15 -8.24
N LYS A 17 6.14 8.28 -8.92
CA LYS A 17 5.82 6.87 -9.08
C LYS A 17 6.79 6.03 -8.27
N ALA A 18 6.26 5.10 -7.49
CA ALA A 18 7.07 4.22 -6.66
C ALA A 18 6.55 2.78 -6.73
N ARG A 19 7.45 1.83 -6.47
CA ARG A 19 7.08 0.43 -6.22
C ARG A 19 7.19 0.13 -4.73
N LEU A 20 6.09 -0.30 -4.14
CA LEU A 20 6.02 -0.67 -2.73
C LEU A 20 6.01 -2.19 -2.61
N TYR A 21 7.04 -2.73 -1.96
CA TYR A 21 7.05 -4.12 -1.49
C TYR A 21 6.52 -4.15 -0.06
N ILE A 22 5.38 -4.83 0.14
CA ILE A 22 4.65 -4.87 1.40
C ILE A 22 4.62 -6.32 1.88
N PRO A 23 5.38 -6.67 2.93
CA PRO A 23 5.27 -7.98 3.56
C PRO A 23 3.87 -8.23 4.09
N ALA A 24 3.42 -9.48 4.11
CA ALA A 24 2.06 -9.85 4.50
C ALA A 24 1.62 -9.24 5.85
N ALA A 25 2.54 -9.17 6.82
CA ALA A 25 2.30 -8.58 8.15
C ALA A 25 1.93 -7.07 8.12
N LYS A 26 2.32 -6.35 7.07
CA LYS A 26 1.96 -4.95 6.82
C LYS A 26 0.85 -4.81 5.76
N GLY A 27 0.42 -5.92 5.17
CA GLY A 27 -0.68 -6.04 4.22
C GLY A 27 -1.95 -6.59 4.88
N TYR A 28 -2.41 -7.76 4.39
CA TYR A 28 -3.64 -8.41 4.87
C TYR A 28 -3.39 -9.55 5.89
N GLY A 29 -2.13 -9.85 6.20
CA GLY A 29 -1.74 -10.85 7.20
C GLY A 29 -2.34 -12.24 6.94
N ALA A 30 -2.56 -12.98 8.02
CA ALA A 30 -3.08 -14.35 7.98
C ALA A 30 -4.54 -14.48 7.50
N HIS A 31 -5.28 -13.37 7.40
CA HIS A 31 -6.66 -13.39 6.93
C HIS A 31 -6.76 -13.25 5.40
N GLY A 32 -5.78 -12.61 4.78
CA GLY A 32 -5.84 -12.27 3.35
C GLY A 32 -6.99 -11.30 3.03
N ALA A 33 -7.37 -11.22 1.76
CA ALA A 33 -8.57 -10.52 1.28
C ALA A 33 -9.26 -11.39 0.22
N PRO A 34 -10.11 -12.34 0.64
CA PRO A 34 -10.81 -13.23 -0.28
C PRO A 34 -11.72 -12.46 -1.25
N PRO A 35 -11.92 -12.99 -2.48
CA PRO A 35 -11.34 -14.23 -3.01
C PRO A 35 -9.92 -14.07 -3.58
N THR A 36 -9.41 -12.85 -3.65
CA THR A 36 -8.29 -12.51 -4.53
C THR A 36 -6.92 -12.63 -3.85
N ILE A 37 -6.83 -12.32 -2.55
CA ILE A 37 -5.56 -12.29 -1.82
C ILE A 37 -5.57 -13.41 -0.77
N PRO A 38 -4.77 -14.47 -0.96
CA PRO A 38 -4.65 -15.53 0.03
C PRO A 38 -4.04 -15.04 1.35
N PRO A 39 -4.28 -15.77 2.47
CA PRO A 39 -3.53 -15.62 3.71
C PRO A 39 -2.01 -15.53 3.50
N ASN A 40 -1.35 -14.65 4.26
CA ASN A 40 0.11 -14.51 4.33
C ASN A 40 0.78 -14.14 2.99
N SER A 41 0.07 -13.49 2.07
CA SER A 41 0.65 -13.05 0.80
C SER A 41 1.42 -11.74 0.95
N ASP A 42 2.66 -11.71 0.47
CA ASP A 42 3.39 -10.47 0.21
C ASP A 42 2.83 -9.78 -1.02
N LEU A 43 2.87 -8.45 -1.03
CA LEU A 43 2.27 -7.64 -2.08
C LEU A 43 3.32 -6.71 -2.71
N ILE A 44 3.23 -6.54 -4.02
CA ILE A 44 3.98 -5.53 -4.76
C ILE A 44 2.97 -4.61 -5.42
N PHE A 45 3.04 -3.32 -5.09
CA PHE A 45 2.22 -2.29 -5.71
C PHE A 45 3.08 -1.34 -6.53
N GLU A 46 2.56 -0.92 -7.67
CA GLU A 46 3.04 0.27 -8.37
C GLU A 46 2.04 1.40 -8.09
N VAL A 47 2.54 2.48 -7.51
CA VAL A 47 1.71 3.61 -7.05
C VAL A 47 2.16 4.90 -7.70
N GLU A 48 1.20 5.78 -7.97
CA GLU A 48 1.43 7.14 -8.46
C GLU A 48 0.68 8.13 -7.58
N LEU A 49 1.38 9.13 -7.02
CA LEU A 49 0.75 10.13 -6.17
C LEU A 49 0.10 11.25 -7.00
N ILE A 50 -1.17 11.10 -7.34
CA ILE A 50 -1.89 12.06 -8.21
C ILE A 50 -2.17 13.40 -7.51
N GLN A 51 -2.62 13.36 -6.25
CA GLN A 51 -3.02 14.56 -5.52
C GLN A 51 -3.02 14.34 -4.00
N ILE A 52 -2.59 15.35 -3.23
CA ILE A 52 -2.78 15.44 -1.78
C ILE A 52 -3.92 16.43 -1.51
N LYS A 53 -5.05 15.96 -0.98
CA LYS A 53 -6.17 16.81 -0.57
C LYS A 53 -6.04 17.14 0.92
N LYS A 54 -5.87 18.43 1.26
CA LYS A 54 -5.99 18.90 2.64
C LYS A 54 -7.47 19.02 2.97
N ASN A 55 -7.93 18.33 4.01
CA ASN A 55 -9.23 18.64 4.61
C ASN A 55 -9.04 19.90 5.47
N ARG A 56 -9.69 20.98 5.07
CA ARG A 56 -9.88 22.18 5.90
C ARG A 56 -11.17 22.03 6.69
#